data_AF-A0A932XE10-F1
#
_entry.id   AF-A0A932XE10-F1
#
_cell.length_a   1.000
_cell.length_b   1.000
_cell.length_c   1.000
_cell.angle_alpha   90.00
_cell.angle_beta   90.00
_cell.angle_gamma   90.00
#
_symmetry.space_group_name_H-M   'P 1'
#
loop_
_entity.id
_entity.type
_entity.pdbx_description
1 polymer ?
#
loop_
_entity_poly.entity_id
_entity_poly.type
_entity_poly.pdbx_seq_one_letter_code
_entity_poly.pdbx_strand_id
1 'polypeptide(L)' 'QILMEAAKEGQKLNRDRALKENETAIELMKQNGVQVTRPDLEPFRAKVTGVYKQFEGQVGPELLKQAQEEAQK' A
#
# COMPACT_ATOMS: atom_id res chain seq x y z
N GLN A 1 -6.49 23.51 16.09
CA GLN A 1 -6.59 23.30 14.63
C GLN A 1 -5.23 23.30 13.94
N ILE A 2 -4.30 24.20 14.30
CA ILE A 2 -2.92 24.24 13.77
C ILE A 2 -2.22 22.86 13.77
N LEU A 3 -2.36 22.07 14.85
CA LEU A 3 -1.78 20.72 14.91
C LEU A 3 -2.33 19.76 13.84
N MET A 4 -3.63 19.83 13.53
CA MET A 4 -4.25 18.97 12.52
C MET A 4 -3.87 19.40 11.10
N GLU A 5 -3.70 20.70 10.86
CA GLU A 5 -3.24 21.24 9.58
C GLU A 5 -1.78 20.87 9.33
N ALA A 6 -0.92 21.08 10.32
CA ALA A 6 0.48 20.66 10.25
C ALA A 6 0.62 19.14 10.04
N ALA A 7 -0.23 18.34 10.70
CA ALA A 7 -0.25 16.88 10.50
C ALA A 7 -0.64 16.51 9.05
N LYS A 8 -1.66 17.16 8.47
CA LYS A 8 -2.09 16.93 7.09
C LYS A 8 -1.02 17.34 6.07
N GLU A 9 -0.39 18.48 6.29
CA GLU A 9 0.68 18.96 5.42
C GLU A 9 1.90 18.04 5.48
N GLY A 10 2.33 17.66 6.69
CA GLY A 10 3.39 16.68 6.89
C GLY A 10 3.08 15.31 6.26
N GLN A 11 1.83 14.83 6.39
CA GLN A 11 1.37 13.60 5.74
C GLN A 11 1.48 13.68 4.21
N LYS A 12 1.09 14.80 3.61
CA LYS A 12 1.19 15.03 2.17
C LYS A 12 2.66 15.04 1.72
N LEU A 13 3.50 15.85 2.37
CA LEU A 13 4.92 15.94 2.06
C LEU A 13 5.61 14.57 2.14
N ASN A 14 5.33 13.81 3.19
CA ASN A 14 5.92 12.49 3.38
C ASN A 14 5.46 11.49 2.32
N ARG A 15 4.19 11.51 1.91
CA ARG A 15 3.71 10.65 0.82
C ARG A 15 4.39 10.99 -0.50
N ASP A 16 4.44 12.28 -0.84
CA ASP A 16 5.05 12.76 -2.09
C ASP A 16 6.55 12.37 -2.11
N ARG A 17 7.24 12.50 -0.97
CA ARG A 17 8.64 12.09 -0.82
C ARG A 17 8.82 10.57 -0.93
N ALA A 18 8.00 9.77 -0.24
CA ALA A 18 8.12 8.32 -0.24
C ALA A 18 7.91 7.71 -1.63
N LEU A 19 6.99 8.26 -2.42
CA LEU A 19 6.79 7.86 -3.82
C LEU A 19 8.05 8.09 -4.65
N LYS A 20 8.62 9.30 -4.57
CA LYS A 20 9.85 9.65 -5.29
C LYS A 20 11.05 8.80 -4.86
N GLU A 21 11.20 8.55 -3.57
CA GLU A 21 12.28 7.72 -3.04
C GLU A 21 12.15 6.26 -3.48
N ASN A 22 10.93 5.71 -3.52
CA ASN A 22 10.68 4.36 -4.04
C ASN A 22 11.06 4.22 -5.53
N GLU A 23 10.71 5.20 -6.37
CA GLU A 23 11.10 5.21 -7.78
C GLU A 23 12.62 5.29 -7.95
N THR A 24 13.26 6.16 -7.16
CA THR A 24 14.72 6.32 -7.16
C THR A 24 15.41 5.02 -6.74
N ALA A 25 14.89 4.33 -5.73
CA ALA A 25 15.41 3.05 -5.25
C ALA A 25 15.27 1.95 -6.31
N ILE A 26 14.13 1.88 -7.00
CA ILE A 26 13.92 0.93 -8.11
C ILE A 26 14.95 1.16 -9.22
N GLU A 27 15.20 2.42 -9.57
CA GLU A 27 16.17 2.74 -10.62
C GLU A 27 17.61 2.39 -10.19
N LEU A 28 17.98 2.70 -8.95
CA LEU A 28 19.27 2.29 -8.39
C LEU A 28 19.44 0.77 -8.41
N MET A 29 18.40 0.01 -8.07
CA MET A 29 18.42 -1.46 -8.17
C MET A 29 18.72 -1.93 -9.60
N LYS A 30 18.04 -1.37 -10.61
CA LYS A 30 18.32 -1.71 -12.02
C LYS A 30 19.74 -1.37 -12.44
N GLN A 31 20.25 -0.20 -12.05
CA GLN A 31 21.61 0.24 -12.37
C GLN A 31 22.67 -0.69 -11.76
N ASN A 32 22.37 -1.27 -10.60
CA ASN A 32 23.22 -2.27 -9.94
C ASN A 32 22.95 -3.71 -10.42
N GLY A 33 22.25 -3.88 -11.54
CA GLY A 33 22.04 -5.18 -12.19
C GLY A 33 20.91 -6.02 -11.60
N VAL A 34 20.07 -5.47 -10.73
CA VAL A 34 18.88 -6.17 -10.21
C VAL A 34 17.79 -6.18 -11.28
N GLN A 35 17.28 -7.37 -11.60
CA GLN A 35 16.15 -7.52 -12.51
C GLN A 35 14.84 -7.18 -11.79
N VAL A 36 14.20 -6.08 -12.20
CA VAL A 36 12.88 -5.67 -11.70
C VAL A 36 11.80 -6.18 -12.64
N THR A 37 10.86 -6.97 -12.14
CA THR A 37 9.72 -7.50 -12.92
C THR A 37 8.40 -6.89 -12.45
N ARG A 38 7.37 -6.95 -13.31
CA ARG A 38 5.99 -6.57 -12.97
C ARG A 38 5.09 -7.78 -13.22
N PRO A 39 5.00 -8.73 -12.27
CA PRO A 39 4.21 -9.93 -12.44
C PRO A 39 2.71 -9.62 -12.39
N ASP A 40 1.90 -10.53 -12.91
CA ASP A 40 0.45 -10.52 -12.67
C ASP A 40 0.16 -10.75 -11.18
N LEU A 41 -0.63 -9.85 -10.60
CA LEU A 41 -0.96 -9.88 -9.19
C LEU A 41 -2.23 -10.68 -8.88
N GLU A 42 -3.06 -11.01 -9.89
CA GLU A 42 -4.33 -11.71 -9.66
C GLU A 42 -4.14 -13.10 -9.01
N PRO A 43 -3.19 -13.95 -9.44
CA PRO A 43 -2.93 -15.22 -8.77
C PRO A 43 -2.49 -15.06 -7.32
N PHE A 44 -1.76 -13.98 -7.01
CA PHE A 44 -1.34 -13.67 -5.66
C PHE A 44 -2.53 -13.25 -4.80
N ARG A 45 -3.37 -12.32 -5.28
CA ARG A 45 -4.59 -11.86 -4.60
C ARG A 45 -5.52 -13.03 -4.27
N ALA A 46 -5.72 -13.94 -5.22
CA ALA A 46 -6.54 -15.14 -5.01
C ALA A 46 -5.99 -16.02 -3.87
N LYS A 47 -4.66 -16.25 -3.83
CA LYS A 47 -4.03 -17.08 -2.79
C LYS A 47 -4.08 -16.44 -1.41
N VAL A 48 -3.92 -15.11 -1.30
CA VAL A 48 -3.92 -14.43 0.00
C VAL A 48 -5.31 -14.13 0.55
N THR A 49 -6.37 -14.38 -0.22
CA THR A 49 -7.76 -14.16 0.22
C THR A 49 -8.09 -14.91 1.52
N GLY A 50 -7.50 -16.09 1.73
CA GLY A 50 -7.67 -16.85 2.97
C GLY A 50 -7.15 -16.12 4.21
N VAL A 51 -6.13 -15.27 4.08
CA VAL A 51 -5.58 -14.47 5.17
C VAL A 51 -6.61 -13.43 5.63
N TYR A 52 -7.31 -12.78 4.71
CA TYR A 52 -8.36 -11.82 5.07
C TYR A 52 -9.48 -12.49 5.87
N LYS A 53 -9.89 -13.71 5.49
CA LYS A 53 -10.88 -14.51 6.23
C LYS A 53 -10.40 -14.91 7.63
N GLN A 54 -9.12 -15.25 7.78
CA GLN A 54 -8.55 -15.59 9.08
C GLN A 54 -8.68 -14.43 10.09
N PHE A 55 -8.54 -13.18 9.63
CA PHE A 55 -8.62 -11.99 10.48
C PHE A 55 -10.03 -11.39 10.58
N GLU A 56 -10.99 -11.88 9.79
CA GLU A 56 -12.37 -11.39 9.76
C GLU A 56 -13.04 -11.42 11.15
N GLY A 57 -12.81 -12.48 11.92
CA GLY A 57 -13.32 -12.60 13.30
C GLY A 57 -12.68 -11.67 14.33
N GLN A 58 -11.49 -11.11 14.05
CA GLN A 58 -10.78 -10.20 14.94
C GLN A 58 -11.09 -8.73 14.62
N VAL A 59 -11.16 -8.40 13.34
CA VAL A 59 -11.36 -7.02 12.86
C VAL A 59 -12.85 -6.69 12.70
N GLY A 60 -13.69 -7.72 12.50
CA GLY A 60 -15.09 -7.57 12.16
C GLY A 60 -15.29 -7.57 10.64
N PRO A 61 -16.27 -8.35 10.12
CA PRO A 61 -16.48 -8.52 8.68
C PRO A 61 -16.78 -7.21 7.96
N GLU A 62 -17.49 -6.30 8.62
CA GLU A 62 -17.93 -5.05 7.98
C GLU A 62 -16.83 -4.01 7.83
N LEU A 63 -15.88 -3.96 8.78
CA LEU A 63 -14.70 -3.10 8.65
C LEU A 63 -13.75 -3.63 7.57
N LEU A 64 -13.62 -4.96 7.46
CA LEU A 64 -12.85 -5.60 6.40
C LEU A 64 -13.46 -5.28 5.02
N LYS A 65 -14.79 -5.42 4.90
CA LYS A 65 -15.53 -5.11 3.67
C LYS A 65 -15.41 -3.64 3.29
N GLN A 66 -15.61 -2.71 4.23
CA GLN A 66 -15.48 -1.27 3.98
C GLN A 66 -14.07 -0.91 3.49
N ALA A 67 -13.03 -1.44 4.14
CA ALA A 67 -11.65 -1.18 3.74
C ALA A 67 -11.33 -1.69 2.32
N GLN A 68 -11.91 -2.85 1.93
CA GLN A 68 -11.75 -3.38 0.58
C GLN A 68 -12.46 -2.53 -0.47
N GLU A 69 -13.67 -2.06 -0.18
CA GLU A 69 -14.44 -1.18 -1.07
C GLU A 69 -13.76 0.19 -1.23
N GLU A 70 -13.21 0.76 -0.16
CA GLU A 70 -12.47 2.02 -0.22
C GLU A 70 -11.14 1.87 -0.98
N ALA A 71 -10.46 0.74 -0.88
CA ALA A 71 -9.22 0.49 -1.61
C ALA A 71 -9.42 0.31 -3.13
N GLN A 72 -10.66 0.12 -3.59
CA GLN A 72 -11.01 -0.01 -5.01
C GLN A 72 -11.48 1.30 -5.65
N LYS A 73 -11.67 2.36 -4.85
CA LYS A 73 -12.00 3.72 -5.33
C LYS A 73 -10.73 4.47 -5.72
#